data_AF-A0A1Y4I577-F1
#
_entry.id   AF-A0A1Y4I577-F1
#
_cell.length_a   1.000
_cell.length_b   1.000
_cell.length_c   1.000
_cell.angle_alpha   90.00
_cell.angle_beta   90.00
_cell.angle_gamma   90.00
#
_symmetry.space_group_name_H-M   'P 1'
#
loop_
_entity.id
_entity.type
_entity.pdbx_description
1 polymer ?
#
loop_
_entity_poly.entity_id
_entity_poly.type
_entity_poly.pdbx_seq_one_letter_code
_entity_poly.pdbx_strand_id
1 'polypeptide(L)'
;MRIIKANTPGDELIDAKAGENVIEKLGYERLSWIRVVTEGPVDLTIKTQAGDDRRTTRKDPDYNCFATEKTAKYSNPSGTFGSITGLVFDEDTRARIYYQG
;
A
#
# COMPACT_ATOMS: atom_id res chain seq x y z
N MET A 1 10.78 -21.20 2.13
CA MET A 1 10.45 -20.34 3.29
C MET A 1 10.87 -18.91 2.92
N ARG A 2 9.95 -18.07 2.45
CA ARG A 2 10.26 -16.66 2.14
C ARG A 2 10.39 -15.94 3.48
N ILE A 3 11.47 -15.19 3.67
CA ILE A 3 11.73 -14.43 4.89
C ILE A 3 10.64 -13.36 5.00
N ILE A 4 9.72 -13.53 5.95
CA ILE A 4 8.73 -12.51 6.31
C ILE A 4 9.51 -11.40 7.03
N LYS A 5 9.72 -10.25 6.37
CA LYS A 5 10.34 -9.08 6.98
C LYS A 5 9.34 -8.36 7.91
N ALA A 6 8.89 -8.99 8.99
CA ALA A 6 7.98 -8.32 9.92
C ALA A 6 8.65 -7.07 10.53
N ASN A 7 7.92 -5.95 10.59
CA ASN A 7 8.33 -4.67 11.21
C ASN A 7 9.48 -3.88 10.55
N THR A 8 9.97 -4.24 9.37
CA THR A 8 10.94 -3.40 8.65
C THR A 8 10.19 -2.45 7.71
N PRO A 9 10.31 -1.11 7.87
CA PRO A 9 9.80 -0.19 6.87
C PRO A 9 10.58 -0.39 5.57
N GLY A 10 9.86 -0.41 4.46
CA GLY A 10 10.44 -0.56 3.12
C GLY A 10 9.86 0.47 2.17
N ASP A 11 10.58 0.70 1.09
CA ASP A 11 10.13 1.53 0.00
C ASP A 11 10.53 0.93 -1.35
N GLU A 12 9.58 0.86 -2.26
CA GLU A 12 9.76 0.23 -3.57
C GLU A 12 9.16 1.11 -4.66
N LEU A 13 9.85 1.21 -5.80
CA LEU A 13 9.31 1.82 -7.00
C LEU A 13 8.79 0.72 -7.91
N ILE A 14 7.50 0.75 -8.22
CA ILE A 14 6.85 -0.29 -9.00
C ILE A 14 6.16 0.27 -10.24
N ASP A 15 6.18 -0.52 -11.29
CA ASP A 15 5.29 -0.36 -12.44
C ASP A 15 4.13 -1.35 -12.24
N ALA A 16 2.94 -0.82 -11.97
CA ALA A 16 1.73 -1.57 -11.71
C ALA A 16 0.83 -1.59 -12.94
N LYS A 17 0.30 -2.77 -13.27
CA LYS A 17 -0.77 -2.89 -14.26
C LYS A 17 -2.14 -2.69 -13.62
N ALA A 18 -3.08 -2.15 -14.38
CA ALA A 18 -4.47 -2.05 -13.95
C ALA A 18 -5.00 -3.41 -13.45
N GLY A 19 -5.59 -3.43 -12.26
CA GLY A 19 -6.12 -4.67 -11.64
C GLY A 19 -5.07 -5.57 -10.98
N GLU A 20 -3.78 -5.27 -11.08
CA GLU A 20 -2.72 -6.07 -10.49
C GLU A 20 -2.60 -5.83 -8.97
N ASN A 21 -2.48 -6.92 -8.18
CA ASN A 21 -2.19 -6.81 -6.75
C ASN A 21 -0.69 -6.67 -6.52
N VAL A 22 -0.25 -5.49 -6.10
CA VAL A 22 1.18 -5.18 -6.01
C VAL A 22 1.81 -5.60 -4.69
N ILE A 23 1.03 -5.97 -3.67
CA ILE A 23 1.59 -6.43 -2.38
C ILE A 23 2.38 -7.73 -2.54
N GLU A 24 1.98 -8.61 -3.45
CA GLU A 24 2.72 -9.84 -3.75
C GLU A 24 4.13 -9.55 -4.25
N LYS A 25 4.34 -8.41 -4.95
CA LYS A 25 5.65 -7.94 -5.41
C LYS A 25 6.52 -7.41 -4.28
N LEU A 26 5.91 -6.86 -3.22
CA LEU A 26 6.64 -6.34 -2.06
C LEU A 26 7.25 -7.47 -1.20
N GLY A 27 6.76 -8.71 -1.35
CA GLY A 27 7.23 -9.86 -0.58
C GLY A 27 6.68 -9.94 0.85
N TYR A 28 5.61 -9.20 1.15
CA TYR A 28 4.93 -9.19 2.44
C TYR A 28 3.56 -9.85 2.31
N GLU A 29 3.17 -10.62 3.32
CA GLU A 29 1.82 -11.20 3.38
C GLU A 29 0.79 -10.22 3.96
N ARG A 30 1.22 -9.32 4.86
CA ARG A 30 0.38 -8.34 5.56
C ARG A 30 1.18 -7.09 5.87
N LEU A 31 0.55 -5.93 5.73
CA LEU A 31 1.15 -4.61 6.03
C LEU A 31 0.32 -3.86 7.10
N SER A 32 1.00 -3.22 8.05
CA SER A 32 0.43 -2.37 9.08
C SER A 32 0.24 -0.92 8.60
N TRP A 33 0.98 -0.50 7.58
CA TRP A 33 0.86 0.82 6.98
C TRP A 33 1.34 0.81 5.54
N ILE A 34 0.70 1.60 4.68
CA ILE A 34 1.19 1.93 3.34
C ILE A 34 1.01 3.41 3.02
N ARG A 35 1.93 3.98 2.25
CA ARG A 35 1.78 5.25 1.54
C ARG A 35 2.13 5.03 0.07
N VAL A 36 1.26 5.47 -0.81
CA VAL A 36 1.40 5.37 -2.26
C VAL A 36 1.62 6.77 -2.80
N VAL A 37 2.65 6.94 -3.61
CA VAL A 37 2.99 8.20 -4.27
C VAL A 37 3.07 7.98 -5.78
N THR A 38 2.34 8.79 -6.55
CA THR A 38 2.20 8.72 -8.01
C THR A 38 2.50 10.07 -8.66
N GLU A 39 2.83 10.05 -9.95
CA GLU A 39 3.07 11.27 -10.75
C GLU A 39 1.76 12.03 -11.07
N GLY A 40 0.64 11.31 -11.16
CA GLY A 40 -0.69 11.85 -11.43
C GLY A 40 -1.75 11.35 -10.44
N PRO A 41 -2.97 11.91 -10.47
CA PRO A 41 -4.09 11.42 -9.68
C PRO A 41 -4.49 10.03 -10.20
N VAL A 42 -4.60 9.06 -9.30
CA VAL A 42 -4.91 7.67 -9.63
C VAL A 42 -5.88 7.12 -8.59
N ASP A 43 -6.89 6.39 -9.06
CA ASP A 43 -7.76 5.59 -8.21
C ASP A 43 -7.12 4.23 -7.91
N LEU A 44 -7.22 3.82 -6.65
CA LEU A 44 -6.73 2.54 -6.18
C LEU A 44 -7.66 1.94 -5.14
N THR A 45 -7.64 0.62 -5.06
CA THR A 45 -8.32 -0.16 -4.03
C THR A 45 -7.28 -0.77 -3.11
N ILE A 46 -7.35 -0.42 -1.83
CA ILE A 46 -6.53 -1.01 -0.77
C ILE A 46 -7.36 -2.10 -0.11
N LYS A 47 -6.95 -3.36 -0.30
CA LYS A 47 -7.61 -4.51 0.32
C LYS A 47 -7.09 -4.69 1.74
N THR A 48 -8.00 -4.81 2.68
CA THR A 48 -7.71 -5.09 4.08
C THR A 48 -8.42 -6.35 4.53
N GLN A 49 -8.03 -6.91 5.67
CA GLN A 49 -8.78 -8.02 6.27
C GLN A 49 -10.25 -7.65 6.58
N ALA A 50 -10.54 -6.37 6.81
CA ALA A 50 -11.89 -5.89 7.08
C ALA A 50 -12.72 -5.59 5.82
N GLY A 51 -12.12 -5.70 4.62
CA GLY A 51 -12.76 -5.40 3.33
C GLY A 51 -11.93 -4.44 2.47
N ASP A 52 -12.54 -3.96 1.39
CA ASP A 52 -11.91 -3.12 0.38
C ASP A 52 -12.10 -1.62 0.70
N ASP A 53 -11.01 -0.84 0.67
CA ASP A 53 -11.01 0.61 0.85
C ASP A 53 -10.60 1.28 -0.47
N ARG A 54 -11.57 1.87 -1.17
CA ARG A 54 -11.34 2.59 -2.42
C ARG A 54 -10.90 4.03 -2.14
N ARG A 55 -9.82 4.45 -2.78
CA ARG A 55 -9.18 5.75 -2.55
C ARG A 55 -8.64 6.34 -3.84
N THR A 56 -8.63 7.67 -3.87
CA THR A 56 -7.96 8.45 -4.92
C THR A 56 -6.72 9.10 -4.32
N THR A 57 -5.60 9.09 -5.04
CA THR A 57 -4.44 9.90 -4.66
C THR A 57 -4.77 11.39 -4.77
N ARG A 58 -4.26 12.20 -3.84
CA ARG A 58 -4.49 13.64 -3.79
C ARG A 58 -3.19 14.37 -3.96
N LYS A 59 -3.23 15.54 -4.58
CA LYS A 59 -2.04 16.38 -4.72
C LYS A 59 -1.49 16.70 -3.33
N ASP A 60 -0.22 16.36 -3.14
CA ASP A 60 0.50 16.71 -1.92
C ASP A 60 0.75 18.24 -1.93
N PRO A 61 0.45 18.97 -0.84
CA PRO A 61 0.63 20.42 -0.81
C PRO A 61 2.11 20.83 -0.83
N ASP A 62 3.00 19.97 -0.33
CA ASP A 62 4.42 20.27 -0.14
C ASP A 62 5.27 19.77 -1.32
N TYR A 63 4.74 18.84 -2.12
CA TYR A 63 5.43 18.20 -3.23
C TYR A 63 4.58 18.20 -4.50
N ASN A 64 5.20 18.32 -5.67
CA ASN A 64 4.48 18.21 -6.95
C ASN A 64 4.20 16.74 -7.32
N CYS A 65 3.56 15.99 -6.43
CA CYS A 65 3.16 14.61 -6.62
C CYS A 65 1.75 14.37 -6.04
N PHE A 66 1.21 13.19 -6.29
CA PHE A 66 -0.06 12.76 -5.74
C PHE A 66 0.18 11.61 -4.76
N ALA A 67 -0.47 11.64 -3.60
CA ALA A 67 -0.28 10.61 -2.59
C ALA A 67 -1.59 10.21 -1.90
N THR A 68 -1.62 8.99 -1.38
CA THR A 68 -2.59 8.55 -0.40
C THR A 68 -1.90 7.64 0.60
N GLU A 69 -2.42 7.59 1.83
CA GLU A 69 -1.87 6.75 2.89
C GLU A 69 -2.96 5.99 3.62
N LYS A 70 -2.66 4.76 4.04
CA LYS A 70 -3.58 3.94 4.82
C LYS A 70 -2.82 3.25 5.94
N THR A 71 -3.34 3.42 7.14
CA THR A 71 -2.93 2.65 8.31
C THR A 71 -3.93 1.51 8.54
N ALA A 72 -3.41 0.32 8.79
CA ALA A 72 -4.15 -0.82 9.29
C ALA A 72 -4.81 -0.49 10.63
N LYS A 73 -6.09 -0.82 10.79
CA LYS A 73 -6.75 -0.77 12.11
C LYS A 73 -7.10 -2.19 12.52
N TYR A 74 -6.15 -2.86 13.16
CA TYR A 74 -6.42 -4.10 13.87
C TYR A 74 -5.80 -4.02 15.26
N SER A 75 -6.63 -4.19 16.28
CA SER A 75 -6.23 -4.12 17.68
C SER A 75 -6.34 -5.53 18.29
N ASN A 76 -5.21 -6.13 18.63
CA ASN A 76 -5.16 -7.31 19.49
C ASN A 76 -4.22 -7.00 20.68
N PRO A 77 -4.51 -7.45 21.91
CA PRO A 77 -3.66 -7.29 23.11
C PRO A 77 -2.16 -7.68 22.98
N SER A 78 -1.74 -8.40 21.94
CA SER A 78 -0.38 -8.96 21.80
C SER A 78 0.53 -8.26 20.78
N GLY A 79 0.12 -7.12 20.20
CA GLY A 79 0.97 -6.28 19.33
C GLY A 79 0.32 -5.86 18.01
N THR A 80 1.02 -5.01 17.24
CA THR A 80 0.61 -4.59 15.90
C THR A 80 1.04 -5.64 14.88
N PHE A 81 0.06 -6.26 14.21
CA PHE A 81 0.28 -7.13 13.05
C PHE A 81 -0.45 -6.53 11.84
N GLY A 82 0.12 -6.64 10.64
CA GLY A 82 -0.46 -6.05 9.42
C GLY A 82 -1.90 -6.48 9.11
N SER A 83 -2.68 -5.57 8.53
CA SER A 83 -4.08 -5.79 8.13
C SER A 83 -4.38 -5.45 6.66
N ILE A 84 -3.42 -4.85 5.96
CA ILE A 84 -3.49 -4.55 4.53
C ILE A 84 -2.93 -5.76 3.78
N THR A 85 -3.72 -6.32 2.87
CA THR A 85 -3.47 -7.59 2.18
C THR A 85 -3.47 -7.45 0.66
N GLY A 86 -3.93 -6.31 0.14
CA GLY A 86 -3.76 -5.99 -1.28
C GLY A 86 -3.72 -4.51 -1.56
N LEU A 87 -3.14 -4.17 -2.71
CA LEU A 87 -3.12 -2.84 -3.29
C LEU A 87 -3.27 -3.00 -4.79
N VAL A 88 -4.35 -2.45 -5.35
CA VAL A 88 -4.73 -2.60 -6.76
C VAL A 88 -4.98 -1.22 -7.34
N PHE A 89 -4.34 -0.91 -8.46
CA PHE A 89 -4.56 0.34 -9.20
C PHE A 89 -5.63 0.13 -10.28
N ASP A 90 -6.43 1.17 -10.52
CA ASP A 90 -7.48 1.12 -11.54
C ASP A 90 -6.93 1.33 -12.96
N GLU A 91 -5.73 1.88 -13.09
CA GLU A 91 -5.03 2.11 -14.36
C GLU A 91 -3.54 1.75 -14.28
N ASP A 92 -2.91 1.58 -15.44
CA ASP A 92 -1.46 1.36 -15.54
C ASP A 92 -0.71 2.56 -14.95
N THR A 93 0.03 2.34 -13.88
CA THR A 93 0.62 3.43 -13.08
C THR A 93 2.00 3.06 -12.59
N ARG A 94 2.89 4.05 -12.56
CA ARG A 94 4.15 3.99 -11.82
C ARG A 94 3.97 4.63 -10.45
N ALA A 95 4.28 3.88 -9.39
CA ALA A 95 4.09 4.33 -8.02
C ALA A 95 5.30 4.02 -7.14
N ARG A 96 5.69 4.97 -6.28
CA ARG A 96 6.58 4.71 -5.13
C ARG A 96 5.70 4.31 -3.95
N ILE A 97 5.91 3.13 -3.41
CA ILE A 97 5.17 2.61 -2.27
C ILE A 97 6.10 2.55 -1.08
N TYR A 98 5.71 3.23 -0.01
CA TYR A 98 6.28 3.09 1.31
C TYR A 98 5.38 2.18 2.13
N TYR A 99 5.95 1.26 2.90
CA TYR A 99 5.15 0.30 3.64
C TYR A 99 5.85 -0.17 4.90
N GLN A 100 5.06 -0.72 5.83
CA GLN A 100 5.53 -1.38 7.04
C GLN A 100 4.71 -2.65 7.27
N GLY A 101 5.40 -3.76 7.61
CA GLY A 101 4.78 -5.05 7.98
C GLY A 101 4.06 -5.01 9.32
#